data_AF-A0A357Y4B8-F1
#
_entry.id   AF-A0A357Y4B8-F1
#
_cell.length_a   1.000
_cell.length_b   1.000
_cell.length_c   1.000
_cell.angle_alpha   90.00
_cell.angle_beta   90.00
_cell.angle_gamma   90.00
#
_symmetry.space_group_name_H-M   'P 1'
#
loop_
_entity.id
_entity.type
_entity.pdbx_description
1 polymer ?
#
loop_
_entity_poly.entity_id
_entity_poly.type
_entity_poly.pdbx_seq_one_letter_code
_entity_poly.pdbx_strand_id
1 'polypeptide(L)'
;RLRLTGWLDTGRKDNDNHDLMFRLRGGRMLSQRDELLALLDVYPQNMDWDWQLGWRHSISSKGRADLRYDMRGKRFLMAMQQNFLQRCWLRYEYRWLTDTGEVALGYKLHDFLSLELLRDNDDSWLRVIGNF
;
A
#
# COMPACT_ATOMS: atom_id res chain seq x y z
N ARG A 1 -3.05 -5.77 18.86
CA ARG A 1 -1.63 -5.75 18.42
C ARG A 1 -1.46 -4.55 17.49
N LEU A 2 -0.41 -3.76 17.68
CA LEU A 2 -0.04 -2.66 16.77
C LEU A 2 0.97 -3.20 15.77
N ARG A 3 0.82 -2.86 14.49
CA ARG A 3 1.76 -3.27 13.44
C ARG A 3 2.25 -2.04 12.71
N LEU A 4 3.56 -1.85 12.66
CA LEU A 4 4.17 -0.76 11.93
C LEU A 4 4.88 -1.34 10.71
N THR A 5 4.65 -0.72 9.55
CA THR A 5 5.27 -1.18 8.30
C THR A 5 5.72 0.05 7.54
N GLY A 6 6.99 0.10 7.18
CA GLY A 6 7.54 1.15 6.33
C GLY A 6 7.78 0.59 4.94
N TRP A 7 7.47 1.35 3.91
CA TRP A 7 7.93 1.02 2.57
C TRP A 7 8.45 2.25 1.84
N LEU A 8 9.39 1.97 0.96
CA LEU A 8 10.10 2.95 0.16
C LEU A 8 9.87 2.59 -1.30
N ASP A 9 9.32 3.55 -2.03
CA ASP A 9 9.10 3.44 -3.48
C ASP A 9 10.22 4.21 -4.17
N THR A 10 10.95 3.53 -5.06
CA THR A 10 12.05 4.11 -5.85
C THR A 10 11.73 3.94 -7.33
N GLY A 11 11.73 5.04 -8.08
CA GLY A 11 11.62 5.01 -9.55
C GLY A 11 10.20 4.99 -10.13
N ARG A 12 9.23 5.62 -9.46
CA ARG A 12 7.95 5.96 -10.13
C ARG A 12 8.22 7.14 -11.06
N LYS A 13 8.22 6.93 -12.38
CA LYS A 13 8.27 8.04 -13.35
C LYS A 13 6.87 8.63 -13.47
N ASP A 14 6.38 9.26 -12.41
CA ASP A 14 5.29 10.22 -12.56
C ASP A 14 5.89 11.50 -13.14
N ASN A 15 5.12 12.20 -13.97
CA ASN A 15 5.54 13.38 -14.74
C ASN A 15 6.05 14.57 -13.87
N ASP A 16 5.98 14.42 -12.54
CA ASP A 16 6.30 15.41 -11.50
C ASP A 16 7.58 15.09 -10.66
N ASN A 17 8.46 14.19 -11.12
CA ASN A 17 9.81 14.02 -10.55
C ASN A 17 9.82 13.63 -9.05
N HIS A 18 8.87 12.81 -8.59
CA HIS A 18 8.85 12.24 -7.24
C HIS A 18 9.60 10.90 -7.19
N ASP A 19 10.93 10.95 -7.19
CA ASP A 19 11.77 9.74 -7.24
C ASP A 19 11.77 8.94 -5.93
N LEU A 20 11.42 9.59 -4.81
CA LEU A 20 11.52 9.02 -3.46
C LEU A 20 10.27 9.36 -2.63
N MET A 21 9.48 8.33 -2.30
CA MET A 21 8.36 8.42 -1.36
C MET A 21 8.60 7.47 -0.18
N PHE A 22 8.49 8.01 1.03
CA PHE A 22 8.43 7.21 2.25
C PHE A 22 6.99 7.08 2.70
N ARG A 23 6.49 5.86 2.87
CA ARG A 23 5.16 5.64 3.44
C ARG A 23 5.25 4.75 4.68
N LEU A 24 4.72 5.28 5.78
CA LEU A 24 4.64 4.63 7.08
C LEU A 24 3.20 4.19 7.32
N ARG A 25 3.00 2.93 7.65
CA ARG A 25 1.70 2.34 7.94
C ARG A 25 1.64 1.91 9.40
N GLY A 26 0.69 2.46 10.15
CA GLY A 26 0.29 1.99 11.47
C GLY A 26 -1.05 1.25 11.39
N GLY A 27 -1.06 -0.03 11.73
CA GLY A 27 -2.26 -0.87 11.82
C GLY A 27 -2.64 -1.16 13.26
N ARG A 28 -3.93 -1.03 13.60
CA ARG A 28 -4.52 -1.47 14.87
C ARG A 28 -5.64 -2.45 14.61
N MET A 29 -5.47 -3.69 15.08
CA MET A 29 -6.54 -4.68 15.05
C MET A 29 -7.69 -4.27 15.96
N LEU A 30 -8.88 -4.09 15.39
CA LEU A 30 -10.13 -3.90 16.12
C LEU A 30 -10.78 -5.25 16.45
N SER A 31 -10.69 -6.19 15.51
CA SER A 31 -11.24 -7.54 15.63
C SER A 31 -10.27 -8.57 15.04
N GLN A 32 -10.64 -9.85 15.04
CA GLN A 32 -9.86 -10.89 14.37
C GLN A 32 -9.87 -10.75 12.83
N ARG A 33 -10.89 -10.08 12.28
CA ARG A 33 -11.04 -9.86 10.84
C ARG A 33 -10.79 -8.42 10.41
N ASP A 34 -11.00 -7.47 11.34
CA ASP A 34 -11.00 -6.04 11.06
C ASP A 34 -9.77 -5.33 11.66
N GLU A 35 -9.09 -4.57 10.83
CA GLU A 35 -7.91 -3.79 11.19
C GLU A 35 -8.07 -2.36 10.68
N LEU A 36 -7.95 -1.37 11.58
CA LEU A 36 -7.83 0.03 11.18
C LEU A 36 -6.39 0.32 10.79
N LEU A 37 -6.23 1.08 9.73
CA LEU A 37 -4.96 1.45 9.14
C LEU A 37 -4.85 2.97 9.13
N ALA A 38 -3.70 3.49 9.50
CA ALA A 38 -3.28 4.84 9.23
C ALA A 38 -2.01 4.76 8.39
N LEU A 39 -1.95 5.52 7.31
CA LEU A 39 -0.78 5.64 6.46
C LEU A 39 -0.34 7.09 6.45
N LEU A 40 0.95 7.32 6.57
CA LEU A 40 1.59 8.63 6.50
C LEU A 40 2.59 8.57 5.36
N ASP A 41 2.40 9.45 4.39
CA ASP A 41 3.20 9.52 3.17
C ASP A 41 4.03 10.80 3.26
N VAL A 42 5.34 10.66 3.08
CA VAL A 42 6.29 11.76 3.18
C VAL A 42 7.07 11.82 1.88
N TYR A 43 7.01 12.99 1.24
CA TYR A 43 7.68 13.31 -0.02
C TYR A 43 8.79 14.33 0.28
N PRO A 44 10.00 13.88 0.65
CA PRO A 44 11.07 14.77 1.11
C PRO A 44 11.51 15.78 0.05
N GLN A 45 11.35 15.49 -1.24
CA GLN A 45 11.74 16.38 -2.33
C GLN A 45 10.96 17.70 -2.37
N ASN A 46 9.67 17.67 -2.02
CA ASN A 46 8.79 18.85 -2.01
C ASN A 46 8.44 19.32 -0.59
N MET A 47 9.00 18.70 0.45
CA MET A 47 8.58 18.86 1.85
C MET A 47 7.07 18.65 2.05
N ASP A 48 6.46 17.81 1.21
CA ASP A 48 5.04 17.49 1.26
C ASP A 48 4.81 16.24 2.10
N TRP A 49 3.69 16.22 2.81
CA TRP A 49 3.26 15.07 3.58
C TRP A 49 1.75 14.89 3.47
N ASP A 50 1.33 13.65 3.31
CA ASP A 50 -0.06 13.24 3.21
C ASP A 50 -0.36 12.16 4.23
N TRP A 51 -1.63 11.99 4.54
CA TRP A 51 -2.04 10.91 5.42
C TRP A 51 -3.38 10.34 4.98
N GLN A 52 -3.47 9.02 5.12
CA GLN A 52 -4.62 8.25 4.70
C GLN A 52 -5.10 7.42 5.89
N LEU A 53 -6.40 7.35 6.07
CA LEU A 53 -7.01 6.40 6.99
C LEU A 53 -7.66 5.29 6.18
N GLY A 54 -7.50 4.07 6.64
CA GLY A 54 -8.08 2.91 5.98
C GLY A 54 -8.64 1.91 6.95
N TRP A 55 -9.45 1.03 6.40
CA TRP A 55 -10.01 -0.11 7.08
C TRP A 55 -9.74 -1.35 6.24
N ARG A 56 -9.16 -2.37 6.87
CA ARG A 56 -8.87 -3.66 6.29
C ARG A 56 -9.81 -4.69 6.87
N HIS A 57 -10.50 -5.40 5.97
CA HIS A 57 -11.39 -6.49 6.28
C HIS A 57 -10.84 -7.80 5.69
N SER A 58 -10.63 -8.80 6.54
CA SER A 58 -10.20 -10.13 6.12
C SER A 58 -11.41 -10.97 5.74
N ILE A 59 -11.63 -11.13 4.42
CA ILE A 59 -12.75 -11.90 3.87
C ILE A 59 -12.51 -13.41 4.04
N SER A 60 -11.27 -13.85 3.85
CA SER A 60 -10.88 -15.26 4.00
C SER A 60 -9.45 -15.39 4.53
N SER A 61 -9.00 -16.61 4.78
CA SER A 61 -7.60 -16.86 5.19
C SER A 61 -6.57 -16.37 4.17
N LYS A 62 -6.97 -16.24 2.89
CA LYS A 62 -6.11 -15.82 1.78
C LYS A 62 -6.49 -14.46 1.17
N GLY A 63 -7.72 -13.98 1.37
CA GLY A 63 -8.25 -12.76 0.76
C GLY A 63 -8.50 -11.65 1.79
N ARG A 64 -8.02 -10.45 1.50
CA ARG A 64 -8.20 -9.25 2.32
C ARG A 64 -8.65 -8.10 1.43
N ALA A 65 -9.59 -7.29 1.91
CA ALA A 65 -10.00 -6.05 1.27
C ALA A 65 -9.56 -4.88 2.15
N ASP A 66 -9.07 -3.83 1.53
CA ASP A 66 -8.58 -2.62 2.14
C ASP A 66 -9.32 -1.43 1.53
N LEU A 67 -10.09 -0.72 2.33
CA LEU A 67 -10.64 0.57 1.96
C LEU A 67 -9.72 1.65 2.55
N ARG A 68 -9.35 2.67 1.77
CA ARG A 68 -8.53 3.80 2.20
C ARG A 68 -9.19 5.10 1.78
N TYR A 69 -9.06 6.10 2.64
CA TYR A 69 -9.51 7.45 2.43
C TYR A 69 -8.35 8.40 2.69
N ASP A 70 -7.96 9.10 1.64
CA ASP A 70 -6.96 10.16 1.72
C ASP A 70 -7.64 11.45 2.22
N MET A 71 -7.15 11.97 3.35
CA MET A 71 -7.72 13.15 4.00
C MET A 71 -7.33 14.45 3.31
N ARG A 72 -6.13 14.52 2.70
CA ARG A 72 -5.67 15.74 2.02
C ARG A 72 -6.21 15.79 0.59
N GLY A 73 -6.16 14.65 -0.12
CA GLY A 73 -6.69 14.52 -1.47
C GLY A 73 -8.22 14.36 -1.55
N LYS A 74 -8.90 14.04 -0.43
CA LYS A 74 -10.33 13.66 -0.35
C LYS A 74 -10.69 12.52 -1.32
N ARG A 75 -9.80 11.53 -1.45
CA ARG A 75 -9.91 10.44 -2.42
C ARG A 75 -10.21 9.12 -1.73
N PHE A 76 -11.07 8.33 -2.36
CA PHE A 76 -11.28 6.94 -1.99
C PHE A 76 -10.37 6.02 -2.82
N LEU A 77 -9.66 5.15 -2.12
CA LEU A 77 -8.85 4.10 -2.69
C LEU A 77 -9.40 2.77 -2.18
N MET A 78 -9.61 1.82 -3.08
CA MET A 78 -10.00 0.47 -2.70
C MET A 78 -8.93 -0.49 -3.18
N ALA A 79 -8.44 -1.35 -2.30
CA ALA A 79 -7.50 -2.38 -2.66
C ALA A 79 -7.99 -3.74 -2.19
N MET A 80 -7.66 -4.77 -2.96
CA MET A 80 -7.95 -6.15 -2.63
C MET A 80 -6.67 -6.95 -2.76
N GLN A 81 -6.29 -7.66 -1.71
CA GLN A 81 -5.11 -8.50 -1.67
C GLN A 81 -5.52 -9.97 -1.61
N GLN A 82 -4.99 -10.78 -2.51
CA GLN A 82 -5.14 -12.22 -2.54
C GLN A 82 -3.77 -12.91 -2.43
N ASN A 83 -3.62 -13.77 -1.42
CA ASN A 83 -2.42 -14.57 -1.21
C ASN A 83 -2.56 -15.90 -1.97
N PHE A 84 -1.70 -16.11 -2.96
CA PHE A 84 -1.69 -17.35 -3.75
C PHE A 84 -0.80 -18.41 -3.11
N LEU A 85 0.45 -18.05 -2.81
CA LEU A 85 1.45 -18.91 -2.17
C LEU A 85 1.80 -18.38 -0.77
N GLN A 86 2.48 -19.19 0.05
CA GLN A 86 2.95 -18.76 1.38
C GLN A 86 3.89 -17.53 1.33
N ARG A 87 4.55 -17.29 0.18
CA ARG A 87 5.46 -16.15 -0.02
C ARG A 87 4.97 -15.13 -1.05
N CYS A 88 3.89 -15.40 -1.80
CA CYS A 88 3.45 -14.50 -2.89
C CYS A 88 2.04 -13.98 -2.66
N TRP A 89 1.84 -12.68 -2.81
CA TRP A 89 0.52 -12.05 -2.81
C TRP A 89 0.34 -11.16 -4.03
N LEU A 90 -0.89 -11.08 -4.51
CA LEU A 90 -1.29 -10.13 -5.51
C LEU A 90 -2.22 -9.12 -4.84
N ARG A 91 -1.97 -7.83 -5.03
CA ARG A 91 -2.85 -6.76 -4.62
C ARG A 91 -3.33 -6.01 -5.85
N TYR A 92 -4.63 -5.85 -5.97
CA TYR A 92 -5.24 -4.97 -6.95
C TYR A 92 -5.71 -3.72 -6.22
N GLU A 93 -5.37 -2.54 -6.71
CA GLU A 93 -5.74 -1.25 -6.14
C GLU A 93 -6.45 -0.43 -7.20
N TYR A 94 -7.68 -0.02 -6.90
CA TYR A 94 -8.51 0.79 -7.78
C TYR A 94 -8.70 2.17 -7.16
N ARG A 95 -8.30 3.20 -7.91
CA ARG A 95 -8.43 4.61 -7.51
C ARG A 95 -9.62 5.23 -8.23
N TRP A 96 -10.64 5.62 -7.46
CA TRP A 96 -11.90 6.16 -8.00
C TRP A 96 -11.74 7.48 -8.76
N LEU A 97 -10.72 8.29 -8.46
CA LEU A 97 -10.59 9.63 -9.03
C LEU A 97 -9.91 9.67 -10.41
N THR A 98 -9.09 8.66 -10.71
CA THR A 98 -8.27 8.62 -11.94
C THR A 98 -8.70 7.48 -12.88
N ASP A 99 -9.72 6.69 -12.48
CA ASP A 99 -10.17 5.46 -13.15
C ASP A 99 -9.01 4.52 -13.54
N THR A 100 -7.96 4.51 -12.71
CA THR A 100 -6.75 3.74 -12.95
C THR A 100 -6.66 2.61 -11.95
N GLY A 101 -6.45 1.42 -12.49
CA GLY A 101 -6.22 0.20 -11.72
C GLY A 101 -4.73 -0.12 -11.66
N GLU A 102 -4.18 -0.12 -10.45
CA GLU A 102 -2.82 -0.57 -10.19
C GLU A 102 -2.84 -2.04 -9.75
N VAL A 103 -1.99 -2.85 -10.38
CA VAL A 103 -1.75 -4.24 -9.97
C VAL A 103 -0.37 -4.31 -9.30
N ALA A 104 -0.32 -4.92 -8.12
CA ALA A 104 0.89 -5.11 -7.35
C ALA A 104 1.14 -6.60 -7.09
N LEU A 105 2.30 -7.11 -7.49
CA LEU A 105 2.74 -8.47 -7.22
C LEU A 105 3.84 -8.46 -6.15
N GLY A 106 3.50 -8.97 -4.97
CA GLY A 106 4.40 -9.04 -3.84
C GLY A 106 5.05 -10.41 -3.63
N TYR A 107 6.31 -10.39 -3.22
CA TYR A 107 7.12 -11.53 -2.86
C TYR A 107 7.78 -11.34 -1.49
N LYS A 108 7.56 -12.29 -0.57
CA LYS A 108 8.12 -12.31 0.78
C LYS A 108 9.51 -12.91 0.73
N LEU A 109 10.52 -12.04 0.74
CA LEU A 109 11.92 -12.46 0.85
C LEU A 109 12.20 -13.01 2.26
N HIS A 110 11.88 -12.25 3.30
CA HIS A 110 12.14 -12.58 4.70
C HIS A 110 10.97 -12.18 5.61
N ASP A 111 11.01 -12.55 6.88
CA ASP A 111 10.02 -12.10 7.87
C ASP A 111 9.97 -10.57 8.05
N PHE A 112 11.08 -9.87 7.81
CA PHE A 112 11.18 -8.42 7.90
C PHE A 112 11.21 -7.70 6.54
N LEU A 113 11.51 -8.39 5.43
CA LEU A 113 11.68 -7.79 4.11
C LEU A 113 10.78 -8.41 3.05
N SER A 114 10.14 -7.57 2.26
CA SER A 114 9.21 -7.95 1.22
C SER A 114 9.40 -7.05 0.01
N LEU A 115 9.32 -7.61 -1.20
CA LEU A 115 9.35 -6.84 -2.44
C LEU A 115 7.96 -6.82 -3.04
N GLU A 116 7.59 -5.71 -3.66
CA GLU A 116 6.32 -5.57 -4.35
C GLU A 116 6.58 -4.89 -5.70
N LEU A 117 6.22 -5.57 -6.79
CA LEU A 117 6.28 -5.04 -8.15
C LEU A 117 4.93 -4.42 -8.46
N LEU A 118 4.89 -3.11 -8.67
CA LEU A 118 3.68 -2.39 -9.02
C LEU A 118 3.67 -2.14 -10.53
N ARG A 119 2.49 -2.27 -11.12
CA ARG A 119 2.22 -1.95 -12.51
C ARG A 119 0.90 -1.21 -12.58
N ASP A 120 0.99 0.03 -13.02
CA ASP A 120 -0.14 0.84 -13.43
C ASP A 120 -0.39 0.65 -14.95
N ASN A 121 -1.39 1.32 -15.50
CA ASN A 121 -1.65 1.31 -16.94
C ASN A 121 -0.47 1.86 -17.76
N ASP A 122 0.27 2.83 -17.21
CA ASP A 122 1.32 3.57 -17.93
C ASP A 122 2.75 3.23 -17.48
N ASP A 123 2.96 2.82 -16.22
CA ASP A 123 4.30 2.63 -15.67
C ASP A 123 4.39 1.43 -14.71
N SER A 124 5.62 0.98 -14.43
CA SER A 124 5.90 -0.10 -13.49
C SER A 124 7.08 0.28 -12.60
N TRP A 125 6.92 0.11 -11.29
CA TRP A 125 7.98 0.39 -10.32
C TRP A 125 8.09 -0.69 -9.25
N LEU A 126 9.20 -0.65 -8.53
CA LEU A 126 9.50 -1.62 -7.48
C LEU A 126 9.44 -0.95 -6.11
N ARG A 127 8.65 -1.54 -5.23
CA ARG A 127 8.48 -1.14 -3.84
C ARG A 127 9.19 -2.13 -2.93
N VAL A 128 9.98 -1.60 -2.01
CA VAL A 128 10.61 -2.39 -0.94
C VAL A 128 9.86 -2.14 0.36
N ILE A 129 9.41 -3.21 0.99
CA ILE A 129 8.60 -3.19 2.21
C ILE A 129 9.41 -3.79 3.37
N GLY A 130 9.63 -2.97 4.40
CA GLY A 130 10.19 -3.36 5.68
C GLY A 130 9.09 -3.51 6.74
N ASN A 131 8.95 -4.71 7.32
CA ASN A 131 8.05 -4.97 8.44
C ASN A 131 8.87 -4.93 9.75
N PHE A 132 8.46 -4.08 10.69
CA PHE A 132 9.14 -3.87 11.98
C PHE A 132 8.16 -4.05 13.16
#